data_AF-A0A7Y3XFX1-F1
#
_entry.id   AF-A0A7Y3XFX1-F1
#
_cell.length_a   1.000
_cell.length_b   1.000
_cell.length_c   1.000
_cell.angle_alpha   90.00
_cell.angle_beta   90.00
_cell.angle_gamma   90.00
#
_symmetry.space_group_name_H-M   'P 1'
#
loop_
_entity.id
_entity.type
_entity.pdbx_description
1 polymer ?
#
loop_
_entity_poly.entity_id
_entity_poly.type
_entity_poly.pdbx_seq_one_letter_code
_entity_poly.pdbx_strand_id
1 'polypeptide(L)'
;MKEREVGTTNPVLRLLIIGAIAAFVMLRLVNSPIGQWVVIVLTVGAAACAAGIYILRYEPELAKQWYKVTPGRIAFNFICALTGEQTPGGVAEAAAMNKGDHAVPTDESNRSTYSVLTTKIDFEMAAGKLRNEVIGHDRVIDEIMSDLRRAVMVRVKRPDSGGAVLGMYLLAGQPGIGKQLLAVAIGRHLYPEGGVLFLDGREYMDAASGTADLFGHGSTSGRLITAVRQEPLHTIILENADSAHQEVLTGLQYILQCGEYVDPASSVLISFEHCLVFFLSRKIGRVLGPIVDDFSAEDDWQTRASKLIIDNTGIPESVAECVHLTLPMSPLTLEERAFVVGRLMQQECQKYRVQLDWIDPEILAEEVELITDERGFDGVHARIKSRLREDLQRAVEISMPRLSIRKRPLRARRD
;
A
#
# COMPACT_ATOMS: atom_id res chain seq x y z
N MET A 1 -4.95 -58.60 61.34
CA MET A 1 -3.50 -58.36 61.25
C MET A 1 -3.03 -58.97 59.94
N LYS A 2 -2.43 -58.31 58.97
CA LYS A 2 -2.01 -56.91 58.79
C LYS A 2 -1.78 -56.84 57.29
N GLU A 3 -2.52 -56.00 56.57
CA GLU A 3 -2.17 -55.62 55.20
C GLU A 3 -0.73 -55.12 55.23
N ARG A 4 0.12 -55.69 54.39
CA ARG A 4 1.45 -55.14 54.11
C ARG A 4 1.46 -54.66 52.67
N GLU A 5 1.31 -53.34 52.55
CA GLU A 5 1.81 -52.58 51.42
C GLU A 5 3.28 -52.93 51.14
N VAL A 6 3.53 -53.41 49.93
CA VAL A 6 4.83 -53.44 49.26
C VAL A 6 4.44 -53.20 47.79
N GLY A 7 4.91 -52.21 47.05
CA GLY A 7 5.97 -51.23 47.18
C GLY A 7 5.98 -50.57 45.79
N THR A 8 6.05 -49.25 45.76
CA THR A 8 5.89 -48.39 44.59
C THR A 8 6.75 -48.83 43.39
N THR A 9 6.14 -49.44 42.37
CA THR A 9 6.80 -49.59 41.06
C THR A 9 7.03 -48.20 40.48
N ASN A 10 8.30 -47.80 40.41
CA ASN A 10 8.76 -46.51 39.90
C ASN A 10 8.11 -46.23 38.52
N PRO A 11 7.37 -45.11 38.35
CA PRO A 11 6.63 -44.83 37.12
C PRO A 11 7.54 -44.80 35.89
N VAL A 12 8.80 -44.37 36.07
CA VAL A 12 9.82 -44.38 35.02
C VAL A 12 10.14 -45.81 34.57
N LEU A 13 10.21 -46.76 35.50
CA LEU A 13 10.48 -48.17 35.18
C LEU A 13 9.30 -48.80 34.43
N ARG A 14 8.06 -48.46 34.77
CA ARG A 14 6.88 -48.89 34.00
C ARG A 14 6.92 -48.31 32.58
N LEU A 15 7.27 -47.05 32.43
CA LEU A 15 7.36 -46.39 31.12
C LEU A 15 8.47 -46.97 30.25
N LEU A 16 9.62 -47.31 30.86
CA LEU A 16 10.72 -48.00 30.17
C LEU A 16 10.34 -49.43 29.78
N ILE A 17 9.63 -50.18 30.62
CA ILE A 17 9.17 -51.53 30.30
C ILE A 17 8.11 -51.49 29.19
N ILE A 18 7.15 -50.56 29.25
CA ILE A 18 6.15 -50.35 28.19
C ILE A 18 6.83 -49.94 26.89
N GLY A 19 7.81 -49.03 26.94
CA GLY A 19 8.60 -48.61 25.78
C GLY A 19 9.41 -49.75 25.18
N ALA A 20 10.05 -50.58 26.00
CA ALA A 20 10.82 -51.74 25.55
C ALA A 20 9.92 -52.83 24.94
N ILE A 21 8.74 -53.08 25.52
CA ILE A 21 7.74 -54.01 24.96
C ILE A 21 7.19 -53.46 23.64
N ALA A 22 6.86 -52.17 23.56
CA ALA A 22 6.39 -51.53 22.34
C ALA A 22 7.44 -51.58 21.22
N ALA A 23 8.72 -51.31 21.55
CA ALA A 23 9.83 -51.41 20.61
C ALA A 23 10.06 -52.86 20.14
N PHE A 24 9.97 -53.83 21.04
CA PHE A 24 10.10 -55.25 20.72
C PHE A 24 8.94 -55.76 19.84
N VAL A 25 7.71 -55.30 20.11
CA VAL A 25 6.52 -55.59 19.28
C VAL A 25 6.64 -54.94 17.90
N MET A 26 7.12 -53.70 17.82
CA MET A 26 7.44 -53.01 16.55
C MET A 26 8.50 -53.78 15.75
N LEU A 27 9.60 -54.19 16.37
CA LEU A 27 10.65 -54.98 15.71
C LEU A 27 10.14 -56.34 15.22
N ARG A 28 9.27 -57.01 15.99
CA ARG A 28 8.59 -58.26 15.59
C ARG A 28 7.59 -58.05 14.46
N LEU A 29 6.86 -56.93 14.46
CA LEU A 29 5.96 -56.56 13.38
C LEU A 29 6.74 -56.34 12.09
N VAL A 30 7.85 -55.58 12.14
CA VAL A 30 8.72 -55.32 10.99
C VAL A 30 9.38 -56.60 10.46
N ASN A 31 9.73 -57.56 11.32
CA ASN A 31 10.26 -58.88 10.91
C ASN A 31 9.18 -59.92 10.55
N SER A 32 7.90 -59.58 10.70
CA SER A 32 6.83 -60.42 10.16
C SER A 32 6.70 -60.17 8.65
N PRO A 33 6.30 -61.18 7.86
CA PRO A 33 6.08 -60.98 6.43
C PRO A 33 5.13 -59.81 6.15
N ILE A 34 4.10 -59.62 6.99
CA ILE A 34 3.14 -58.50 6.86
C ILE A 34 3.81 -57.15 7.09
N GLY A 35 4.66 -56.99 8.11
CA GLY A 35 5.33 -55.72 8.35
C GLY A 35 6.42 -55.39 7.34
N GLN A 36 7.11 -56.39 6.78
CA GLN A 36 8.01 -56.17 5.65
C GLN A 36 7.24 -55.63 4.44
N TRP A 37 6.08 -56.21 4.12
CA TRP A 37 5.20 -55.69 3.07
C TRP A 37 4.74 -54.25 3.35
N VAL A 38 4.36 -53.91 4.59
CA VAL A 38 3.96 -52.55 4.95
C VAL A 38 5.11 -51.55 4.77
N VAL A 39 6.33 -51.90 5.20
CA VAL A 39 7.50 -51.02 5.04
C VAL A 39 7.83 -50.81 3.56
N ILE A 40 7.78 -51.88 2.75
CA ILE A 40 8.02 -51.81 1.31
C ILE A 40 6.96 -50.92 0.63
N VAL A 41 5.68 -51.10 0.96
CA VAL A 41 4.59 -50.29 0.40
C VAL A 41 4.73 -48.82 0.77
N LEU A 42 5.07 -48.51 2.03
CA LEU A 42 5.28 -47.13 2.48
C LEU A 42 6.51 -46.48 1.83
N THR A 43 7.62 -47.22 1.68
CA THR A 43 8.83 -46.68 1.02
C THR A 43 8.63 -46.48 -0.47
N VAL A 44 7.98 -47.42 -1.16
CA VAL A 44 7.63 -47.27 -2.58
C VAL A 44 6.63 -46.12 -2.77
N GLY A 45 5.63 -45.99 -1.89
CA GLY A 45 4.67 -44.88 -1.92
C GLY A 45 5.33 -43.51 -1.70
N ALA A 46 6.26 -43.40 -0.74
CA ALA A 46 7.01 -42.17 -0.49
C ALA A 46 7.91 -41.79 -1.68
N ALA A 47 8.61 -42.76 -2.29
CA ALA A 47 9.42 -42.54 -3.47
C ALA A 47 8.57 -42.09 -4.67
N ALA A 48 7.39 -42.68 -4.87
CA ALA A 48 6.45 -42.28 -5.93
C ALA A 48 5.90 -40.86 -5.72
N CYS A 49 5.59 -40.47 -4.47
CA CYS A 49 5.17 -39.11 -4.15
C CYS A 49 6.29 -38.10 -4.42
N ALA A 50 7.52 -38.40 -3.99
CA ALA A 50 8.68 -37.54 -4.23
C ALA A 50 8.95 -37.35 -5.74
N ALA A 51 8.85 -38.43 -6.53
CA ALA A 51 8.94 -38.36 -7.98
C ALA A 51 7.80 -37.52 -8.60
N GLY A 52 6.57 -37.68 -8.11
CA GLY A 52 5.43 -36.87 -8.57
C GLY A 52 5.60 -35.37 -8.28
N ILE A 53 6.09 -35.00 -7.08
CA ILE A 53 6.40 -33.61 -6.73
C ILE A 53 7.54 -33.06 -7.60
N TYR A 54 8.59 -33.86 -7.83
CA TYR A 54 9.69 -33.46 -8.70
C TYR A 54 9.21 -33.18 -10.12
N ILE A 55 8.38 -34.06 -10.69
CA ILE A 55 7.80 -33.88 -12.02
C ILE A 55 6.88 -32.63 -12.07
N LEU A 56 6.07 -32.39 -11.03
CA LEU A 56 5.23 -31.20 -10.92
C LEU A 56 6.04 -29.89 -10.92
N ARG A 57 7.20 -29.86 -10.25
CA ARG A 57 8.01 -28.65 -10.13
C ARG A 57 8.96 -28.39 -11.30
N TYR A 58 9.54 -29.43 -11.87
CA TYR A 58 10.64 -29.28 -12.82
C TYR A 58 10.29 -29.71 -14.26
N GLU A 59 9.26 -30.54 -14.47
CA GLU A 59 8.84 -31.01 -15.81
C GLU A 59 7.31 -30.93 -16.01
N PRO A 60 6.73 -29.72 -16.03
CA PRO A 60 5.28 -29.52 -16.02
C PRO A 60 4.55 -30.07 -17.27
N GLU A 61 5.25 -30.19 -18.40
CA GLU A 61 4.66 -30.76 -19.63
C GLU A 61 4.47 -32.27 -19.56
N LEU A 62 5.37 -32.99 -18.87
CA LEU A 62 5.21 -34.42 -18.57
C LEU A 62 4.09 -34.65 -17.56
N ALA A 63 3.98 -33.79 -16.53
CA ALA A 63 2.87 -33.84 -15.57
C ALA A 63 1.50 -33.73 -16.26
N LYS A 64 1.35 -32.79 -17.21
CA LYS A 64 0.11 -32.62 -17.99
C LYS A 64 -0.22 -33.84 -18.86
N GLN A 65 0.77 -34.47 -19.49
CA GLN A 65 0.54 -35.67 -20.31
C GLN A 65 0.04 -36.85 -19.46
N TRP A 66 0.66 -37.06 -18.29
CA TRP A 66 0.26 -38.12 -17.37
C TRP A 66 -1.08 -37.81 -16.68
N TYR A 67 -1.41 -36.53 -16.46
CA TYR A 67 -2.70 -36.13 -15.90
C TYR A 67 -3.89 -36.39 -16.85
N LYS A 68 -3.67 -36.52 -18.17
CA LYS A 68 -4.73 -36.84 -19.14
C LYS A 68 -5.27 -38.25 -18.99
N VAL A 69 -4.48 -39.19 -18.47
CA VAL A 69 -4.93 -40.57 -18.23
C VAL A 69 -5.48 -40.70 -16.81
N THR A 70 -6.59 -41.42 -16.65
CA THR A 70 -7.30 -41.58 -15.37
C THR A 70 -6.41 -42.01 -14.20
N PRO A 71 -5.45 -42.96 -14.35
CA PRO A 71 -4.56 -43.34 -13.26
C PRO A 71 -3.64 -42.20 -12.81
N GLY A 72 -3.12 -41.41 -13.76
CA GLY A 72 -2.25 -40.28 -13.46
C GLY A 72 -3.01 -39.12 -12.82
N ARG A 73 -4.26 -38.85 -13.24
CA ARG A 73 -5.13 -37.87 -12.60
C ARG A 73 -5.37 -38.17 -11.12
N ILE A 74 -5.68 -39.42 -10.79
CA ILE A 74 -5.89 -39.85 -9.39
C ILE A 74 -4.60 -39.69 -8.58
N ALA A 75 -3.46 -40.13 -9.12
CA ALA A 75 -2.17 -40.03 -8.45
C ALA A 75 -1.76 -38.58 -8.19
N PHE A 76 -1.83 -37.71 -9.20
CA PHE A 76 -1.46 -36.30 -9.04
C PHE A 76 -2.44 -35.53 -8.14
N ASN A 77 -3.75 -35.81 -8.19
CA ASN A 77 -4.70 -35.21 -7.26
C ASN A 77 -4.43 -35.61 -5.82
N PHE A 78 -4.07 -36.87 -5.57
CA PHE A 78 -3.73 -37.34 -4.23
C PHE A 78 -2.44 -36.69 -3.71
N ILE A 79 -1.41 -36.60 -4.56
CA ILE A 79 -0.15 -35.93 -4.20
C ILE A 79 -0.40 -34.45 -3.92
N CYS A 80 -1.12 -33.75 -4.80
CA CYS A 80 -1.46 -32.32 -4.65
C CYS A 80 -2.30 -32.06 -3.39
N ALA A 81 -3.24 -32.96 -3.05
CA ALA A 81 -4.03 -32.85 -1.82
C ALA A 81 -3.19 -33.03 -0.55
N LEU A 82 -2.14 -33.85 -0.60
CA LEU A 82 -1.22 -34.06 0.53
C LEU A 82 -0.16 -32.96 0.66
N THR A 83 0.27 -32.36 -0.45
CA THR A 83 1.40 -31.40 -0.47
C THR A 83 0.96 -29.95 -0.59
N GLY A 84 -0.31 -29.70 -0.93
CA GLY A 84 -0.84 -28.36 -1.21
C GLY A 84 -0.38 -27.77 -2.55
N GLU A 85 0.19 -28.57 -3.45
CA GLU A 85 0.59 -28.12 -4.79
C GLU A 85 -0.60 -28.09 -5.77
N GLN A 86 -0.53 -27.26 -6.82
CA GLN A 86 -1.63 -27.09 -7.78
C GLN A 86 -1.70 -28.28 -8.77
N THR A 87 -2.91 -28.73 -9.12
CA THR A 87 -3.09 -29.86 -10.04
C THR A 87 -2.86 -29.46 -11.51
N PRO A 88 -2.23 -30.31 -12.34
CA PRO A 88 -1.90 -29.97 -13.74
C PRO A 88 -3.09 -29.67 -14.66
N GLY A 89 -4.32 -30.04 -14.27
CA GLY A 89 -5.52 -29.96 -15.12
C GLY A 89 -6.50 -28.84 -14.81
N GLY A 90 -6.22 -27.96 -13.85
CA GLY A 90 -7.15 -26.91 -13.40
C GLY A 90 -7.60 -25.89 -14.45
N VAL A 91 -7.00 -25.89 -15.65
CA VAL A 91 -7.27 -24.92 -16.72
C VAL A 91 -8.38 -25.38 -17.69
N ALA A 92 -8.76 -26.67 -17.72
CA ALA A 92 -9.65 -27.20 -18.78
C ALA A 92 -11.11 -27.47 -18.37
N GLU A 93 -11.40 -27.77 -17.09
CA GLU A 93 -12.76 -28.15 -16.65
C GLU A 93 -13.64 -26.94 -16.25
N ALA A 94 -13.06 -25.73 -16.12
CA ALA A 94 -13.80 -24.50 -15.81
C ALA A 94 -14.54 -23.88 -17.03
N ALA A 95 -14.24 -24.32 -18.25
CA ALA A 95 -14.72 -23.67 -19.49
C ALA A 95 -16.05 -24.22 -20.03
N ALA A 96 -16.65 -25.26 -19.44
CA ALA A 96 -17.79 -25.97 -20.04
C ALA A 96 -19.17 -25.66 -19.43
N MET A 97 -19.26 -24.81 -18.38
CA MET A 97 -20.48 -24.74 -17.57
C MET A 97 -21.13 -23.35 -17.40
N ASN A 98 -20.78 -22.35 -18.22
CA ASN A 98 -21.41 -21.02 -18.12
C ASN A 98 -21.90 -20.51 -19.49
N LYS A 99 -23.08 -20.98 -19.90
CA LYS A 99 -23.96 -20.29 -20.88
C LYS A 99 -25.28 -20.01 -20.17
N GLY A 100 -25.50 -18.75 -19.81
CA GLY A 100 -26.74 -18.28 -19.20
C GLY A 100 -26.53 -16.96 -18.45
N ASP A 101 -26.66 -15.87 -19.19
CA ASP A 101 -27.11 -14.52 -18.82
C ASP A 101 -26.70 -13.88 -17.47
N HIS A 102 -26.02 -12.73 -17.64
CA HIS A 102 -25.93 -11.56 -16.75
C HIS A 102 -25.30 -11.73 -15.35
N ALA A 103 -23.98 -11.53 -15.26
CA ALA A 103 -23.31 -10.85 -14.13
C ALA A 103 -21.79 -10.73 -14.37
N VAL A 104 -21.22 -9.57 -14.02
CA VAL A 104 -19.81 -9.25 -13.64
C VAL A 104 -18.67 -9.89 -14.48
N PRO A 105 -17.81 -9.11 -15.18
CA PRO A 105 -16.65 -9.67 -15.85
C PRO A 105 -15.62 -10.13 -14.81
N THR A 106 -15.48 -11.44 -14.64
CA THR A 106 -14.36 -12.09 -13.95
C THR A 106 -13.41 -12.62 -15.01
N ASP A 107 -12.57 -11.73 -15.55
CA ASP A 107 -11.50 -12.12 -16.47
C ASP A 107 -10.28 -12.53 -15.64
N GLU A 108 -10.13 -13.84 -15.43
CA GLU A 108 -9.07 -14.46 -14.62
C GLU A 108 -7.69 -14.50 -15.29
N SER A 109 -7.56 -13.97 -16.51
CA SER A 109 -6.31 -13.97 -17.28
C SER A 109 -5.37 -12.79 -16.97
N ASN A 110 -5.78 -11.82 -16.16
CA ASN A 110 -5.04 -10.57 -15.94
C ASN A 110 -4.58 -10.31 -14.48
N ARG A 111 -4.62 -11.34 -13.62
CA ARG A 111 -4.40 -11.20 -12.17
C ARG A 111 -2.96 -10.88 -11.73
N SER A 112 -2.02 -10.70 -12.66
CA SER A 112 -0.62 -10.30 -12.36
C SER A 112 -0.31 -8.82 -12.64
N THR A 113 -1.30 -7.97 -12.89
CA THR A 113 -1.08 -6.63 -13.48
C THR A 113 -1.73 -5.48 -12.69
N TYR A 114 -1.84 -5.57 -11.36
CA TYR A 114 -2.52 -4.53 -10.58
C TYR A 114 -1.60 -3.41 -10.10
N SER A 115 -0.34 -3.70 -9.72
CA SER A 115 0.65 -2.67 -9.34
C SER A 115 1.92 -2.79 -10.18
N VAL A 116 2.51 -1.66 -10.56
CA VAL A 116 3.80 -1.66 -11.29
C VAL A 116 4.95 -2.03 -10.36
N LEU A 117 4.80 -1.75 -9.07
CA LEU A 117 5.78 -2.11 -8.05
C LEU A 117 5.47 -3.53 -7.56
N THR A 118 6.36 -4.48 -7.82
CA THR A 118 6.19 -5.89 -7.40
C THR A 118 7.42 -6.43 -6.68
N THR A 119 8.60 -5.95 -7.04
CA THR A 119 9.87 -6.38 -6.46
C THR A 119 10.46 -5.34 -5.52
N LYS A 120 11.40 -5.74 -4.66
CA LYS A 120 12.13 -4.81 -3.79
C LYS A 120 12.83 -3.69 -4.59
N ILE A 121 13.39 -4.05 -5.75
CA ILE A 121 14.13 -3.11 -6.61
C ILE A 121 13.18 -2.04 -7.17
N ASP A 122 11.95 -2.41 -7.55
CA ASP A 122 10.96 -1.45 -8.04
C ASP A 122 10.63 -0.40 -6.98
N PHE A 123 10.43 -0.82 -5.74
CA PHE A 123 10.18 0.08 -4.61
C PHE A 123 11.36 0.99 -4.31
N GLU A 124 12.60 0.47 -4.35
CA GLU A 124 13.82 1.28 -4.16
C GLU A 124 13.98 2.33 -5.28
N MET A 125 13.72 1.95 -6.54
CA MET A 125 13.75 2.89 -7.67
C MET A 125 12.64 3.95 -7.57
N ALA A 126 11.43 3.56 -7.20
CA ALA A 126 10.30 4.47 -7.01
C ALA A 126 10.57 5.45 -5.86
N ALA A 127 11.11 4.99 -4.73
CA ALA A 127 11.53 5.85 -3.63
C ALA A 127 12.57 6.88 -4.09
N GLY A 128 13.57 6.48 -4.88
CA GLY A 128 14.55 7.40 -5.46
C GLY A 128 13.92 8.45 -6.38
N LYS A 129 12.90 8.10 -7.17
CA LYS A 129 12.15 9.07 -7.98
C LYS A 129 11.32 10.01 -7.11
N LEU A 130 10.62 9.47 -6.10
CA LEU A 130 9.81 10.23 -5.15
C LEU A 130 10.63 11.30 -4.42
N ARG A 131 11.85 11.00 -3.98
CA ARG A 131 12.74 11.99 -3.32
C ARG A 131 13.14 13.14 -4.24
N ASN A 132 13.12 12.93 -5.56
CA ASN A 132 13.37 14.00 -6.53
C ASN A 132 12.10 14.84 -6.84
N GLU A 133 10.92 14.31 -6.54
CA GLU A 133 9.62 14.95 -6.74
C GLU A 133 9.14 15.69 -5.49
N VAL A 134 9.35 15.10 -4.31
CA VAL A 134 8.94 15.60 -3.00
C VAL A 134 10.19 15.83 -2.15
N ILE A 135 10.44 17.10 -1.85
CA ILE A 135 11.68 17.55 -1.22
C ILE A 135 11.49 17.66 0.30
N GLY A 136 12.49 17.21 1.06
CA GLY A 136 12.55 17.37 2.52
C GLY A 136 11.80 16.32 3.34
N HIS A 137 11.28 15.27 2.70
CA HIS A 137 10.45 14.25 3.36
C HIS A 137 10.95 12.82 3.11
N ASP A 138 12.25 12.65 2.91
CA ASP A 138 12.89 11.37 2.56
C ASP A 138 12.53 10.24 3.52
N ARG A 139 12.54 10.52 4.83
CA ARG A 139 12.17 9.52 5.84
C ARG A 139 10.71 9.08 5.72
N VAL A 140 9.80 10.02 5.49
CA VAL A 140 8.37 9.74 5.32
C VAL A 140 8.15 8.87 4.09
N ILE A 141 8.86 9.18 2.99
CA ILE A 141 8.86 8.35 1.78
C ILE A 141 9.35 6.94 2.11
N ASP A 142 10.46 6.80 2.83
CA ASP A 142 11.05 5.50 3.14
C ASP A 142 10.14 4.62 4.00
N GLU A 143 9.50 5.20 5.03
CA GLU A 143 8.55 4.48 5.88
C GLU A 143 7.34 4.00 5.09
N ILE A 144 6.71 4.88 4.29
CA ILE A 144 5.56 4.50 3.46
C ILE A 144 5.94 3.43 2.44
N MET A 145 7.05 3.62 1.72
CA MET A 145 7.48 2.68 0.69
C MET A 145 7.88 1.32 1.29
N SER A 146 8.46 1.31 2.49
CA SER A 146 8.78 0.09 3.24
C SER A 146 7.52 -0.67 3.66
N ASP A 147 6.52 0.03 4.21
CA ASP A 147 5.24 -0.54 4.62
C ASP A 147 4.44 -1.04 3.42
N LEU A 148 4.25 -0.19 2.40
CA LEU A 148 3.54 -0.52 1.17
C LEU A 148 4.15 -1.72 0.45
N ARG A 149 5.49 -1.83 0.44
CA ARG A 149 6.18 -3.02 -0.10
C ARG A 149 5.78 -4.29 0.64
N ARG A 150 5.66 -4.25 1.98
CA ARG A 150 5.23 -5.43 2.76
C ARG A 150 3.79 -5.78 2.40
N ALA A 151 2.90 -4.80 2.35
CA ALA A 151 1.50 -5.00 2.01
C ALA A 151 1.33 -5.62 0.62
N VAL A 152 2.02 -5.08 -0.40
CA VAL A 152 2.02 -5.63 -1.77
C VAL A 152 2.59 -7.05 -1.79
N MET A 153 3.70 -7.32 -1.10
CA MET A 153 4.28 -8.67 -1.07
C MET A 153 3.36 -9.70 -0.41
N VAL A 154 2.61 -9.31 0.62
CA VAL A 154 1.59 -10.18 1.24
C VAL A 154 0.47 -10.44 0.24
N ARG A 155 -0.03 -9.41 -0.43
CA ARG A 155 -1.09 -9.51 -1.43
C ARG A 155 -0.71 -10.40 -2.62
N VAL A 156 0.53 -10.27 -3.12
CA VAL A 156 1.04 -11.12 -4.20
C VAL A 156 1.14 -12.59 -3.76
N LYS A 157 1.49 -12.86 -2.50
CA LYS A 157 1.57 -14.23 -1.96
C LYS A 157 0.21 -14.85 -1.64
N ARG A 158 -0.78 -14.02 -1.30
CA ARG A 158 -2.14 -14.43 -0.93
C ARG A 158 -3.16 -13.53 -1.64
N PRO A 159 -3.39 -13.75 -2.93
CA PRO A 159 -4.32 -12.91 -3.70
C PRO A 159 -5.76 -13.03 -3.20
N ASP A 160 -6.17 -14.21 -2.72
CA ASP A 160 -7.54 -14.49 -2.27
C ASP A 160 -7.77 -14.21 -0.78
N SER A 161 -6.87 -13.47 -0.11
CA SER A 161 -7.03 -13.23 1.32
C SER A 161 -8.21 -12.33 1.66
N GLY A 162 -8.78 -11.62 0.68
CA GLY A 162 -9.72 -10.53 0.91
C GLY A 162 -9.18 -9.52 1.94
N GLY A 163 -10.00 -8.56 2.34
CA GLY A 163 -9.70 -7.71 3.49
C GLY A 163 -9.15 -6.32 3.15
N ALA A 164 -8.59 -5.68 4.17
CA ALA A 164 -8.27 -4.25 4.23
C ALA A 164 -7.60 -3.67 2.98
N VAL A 165 -7.74 -2.36 2.84
CA VAL A 165 -7.04 -1.55 1.84
C VAL A 165 -5.54 -1.82 1.83
N LEU A 166 -4.91 -1.63 0.67
CA LEU A 166 -3.49 -1.93 0.51
C LEU A 166 -2.60 -1.08 1.44
N GLY A 167 -2.99 0.16 1.67
CA GLY A 167 -2.27 1.07 2.56
C GLY A 167 -3.20 2.17 3.06
N MET A 168 -3.08 2.54 4.33
CA MET A 168 -3.76 3.70 4.88
C MET A 168 -2.81 4.51 5.76
N TYR A 169 -2.64 5.78 5.40
CA TYR A 169 -1.63 6.65 5.99
C TYR A 169 -2.23 7.99 6.41
N LEU A 170 -1.82 8.49 7.58
CA LEU A 170 -2.21 9.81 8.07
C LEU A 170 -1.00 10.75 8.02
N LEU A 171 -1.03 11.71 7.10
CA LEU A 171 0.01 12.72 6.96
C LEU A 171 -0.42 14.01 7.67
N ALA A 172 0.36 14.46 8.65
CA ALA A 172 0.01 15.64 9.43
C ALA A 172 1.14 16.67 9.46
N GLY A 173 0.81 17.94 9.23
CA GLY A 173 1.80 19.01 9.24
C GLY A 173 1.23 20.33 8.74
N GLN A 174 2.06 21.35 8.58
CA GLN A 174 1.63 22.67 8.09
C GLN A 174 1.09 22.64 6.65
N PRO A 175 0.28 23.63 6.22
CA PRO A 175 -0.14 23.77 4.83
C PRO A 175 1.06 24.00 3.89
N GLY A 176 0.97 23.46 2.67
CA GLY A 176 1.97 23.68 1.62
C GLY A 176 3.28 22.89 1.71
N ILE A 177 3.51 22.09 2.76
CA ILE A 177 4.74 21.28 2.89
C ILE A 177 4.82 20.08 1.92
N GLY A 178 3.81 19.84 1.09
CA GLY A 178 3.83 18.76 0.08
C GLY A 178 3.05 17.48 0.43
N LYS A 179 2.20 17.48 1.48
CA LYS A 179 1.42 16.28 1.89
C LYS A 179 0.60 15.67 0.75
N GLN A 180 -0.18 16.49 0.06
CA GLN A 180 -1.02 16.06 -1.07
C GLN A 180 -0.16 15.63 -2.27
N LEU A 181 0.92 16.38 -2.56
CA LEU A 181 1.86 16.02 -3.62
C LEU A 181 2.44 14.62 -3.39
N LEU A 182 2.86 14.33 -2.15
CA LEU A 182 3.40 13.03 -1.76
C LEU A 182 2.39 11.91 -1.94
N ALA A 183 1.16 12.08 -1.45
CA ALA A 183 0.09 11.10 -1.59
C ALA A 183 -0.20 10.78 -3.07
N VAL A 184 -0.33 11.82 -3.91
CA VAL A 184 -0.57 11.67 -5.35
C VAL A 184 0.63 11.00 -6.04
N ALA A 185 1.85 11.39 -5.70
CA ALA A 185 3.05 10.84 -6.30
C ALA A 185 3.19 9.34 -5.98
N ILE A 186 3.03 8.95 -4.72
CA ILE A 186 3.06 7.53 -4.32
C ILE A 186 1.97 6.73 -5.05
N GLY A 187 0.75 7.25 -5.09
CA GLY A 187 -0.36 6.64 -5.82
C GLY A 187 -0.03 6.40 -7.30
N ARG A 188 0.54 7.39 -7.99
CA ARG A 188 0.95 7.27 -9.39
C ARG A 188 2.13 6.33 -9.63
N HIS A 189 3.10 6.27 -8.72
CA HIS A 189 4.21 5.31 -8.83
C HIS A 189 3.72 3.87 -8.61
N LEU A 190 2.68 3.68 -7.81
CA LEU A 190 2.06 2.38 -7.58
C LEU A 190 1.10 1.97 -8.72
N TYR A 191 0.20 2.88 -9.09
CA TYR A 191 -0.88 2.72 -10.08
C TYR A 191 -0.83 3.86 -11.11
N PRO A 192 0.00 3.77 -12.16
CA PRO A 192 0.11 4.85 -13.16
C PRO A 192 -1.20 5.17 -13.89
N GLU A 193 -2.01 4.13 -14.14
CA GLU A 193 -3.34 4.24 -14.76
C GLU A 193 -4.48 4.27 -13.73
N GLY A 194 -4.15 4.23 -12.43
CA GLY A 194 -5.13 4.23 -11.35
C GLY A 194 -5.81 5.58 -11.15
N GLY A 195 -7.00 5.54 -10.57
CA GLY A 195 -7.76 6.73 -10.22
C GLY A 195 -7.20 7.44 -9.00
N VAL A 196 -7.40 8.77 -8.93
CA VAL A 196 -7.14 9.56 -7.72
C VAL A 196 -8.41 10.31 -7.35
N LEU A 197 -8.95 10.02 -6.17
CA LEU A 197 -10.14 10.68 -5.63
C LEU A 197 -9.73 11.67 -4.56
N PHE A 198 -10.03 12.95 -4.79
CA PHE A 198 -9.90 14.00 -3.79
C PHE A 198 -11.23 14.22 -3.08
N LEU A 199 -11.18 14.14 -1.75
CA LEU A 199 -12.26 14.43 -0.83
C LEU A 199 -11.80 15.55 0.10
N ASP A 200 -12.60 16.60 0.28
CA ASP A 200 -12.31 17.66 1.26
C ASP A 200 -13.19 17.47 2.50
N GLY A 201 -12.59 17.22 3.66
CA GLY A 201 -13.28 17.05 4.93
C GLY A 201 -14.17 18.23 5.32
N ARG A 202 -13.93 19.42 4.75
CA ARG A 202 -14.80 20.59 4.92
C ARG A 202 -16.16 20.43 4.23
N GLU A 203 -16.27 19.60 3.21
CA GLU A 203 -17.55 19.23 2.57
C GLU A 203 -18.36 18.25 3.45
N TYR A 204 -17.70 17.61 4.42
CA TYR A 204 -18.24 16.51 5.22
C TYR A 204 -18.38 16.86 6.70
N MET A 205 -18.63 18.13 7.02
CA MET A 205 -18.84 18.60 8.39
C MET A 205 -20.19 18.16 8.98
N ASP A 206 -21.18 17.93 8.11
CA ASP A 206 -22.47 17.36 8.50
C ASP A 206 -22.47 15.84 8.33
N ALA A 207 -22.93 15.13 9.37
CA ALA A 207 -22.90 13.68 9.41
C ALA A 207 -23.80 13.04 8.35
N ALA A 208 -25.08 13.45 8.31
CA ALA A 208 -26.08 12.83 7.47
C ALA A 208 -25.81 13.11 5.98
N SER A 209 -25.53 14.37 5.64
CA SER A 209 -25.20 14.74 4.26
C SER A 209 -23.90 14.10 3.80
N GLY A 210 -22.87 14.08 4.66
CA GLY A 210 -21.57 13.54 4.28
C GLY A 210 -21.54 12.03 4.10
N THR A 211 -22.21 11.29 5.01
CA THR A 211 -22.35 9.83 4.88
C THR A 211 -23.17 9.44 3.65
N ALA A 212 -24.28 10.15 3.39
CA ALA A 212 -25.10 9.91 2.20
C ALA A 212 -24.35 10.22 0.89
N ASP A 213 -23.59 11.32 0.83
CA ASP A 213 -22.79 11.67 -0.36
C ASP A 213 -21.69 10.64 -0.63
N LEU A 214 -20.94 10.24 0.41
CA LEU A 214 -19.79 9.35 0.23
C LEU A 214 -20.19 7.89 0.04
N PHE A 215 -21.08 7.38 0.90
CA PHE A 215 -21.39 5.95 1.00
C PHE A 215 -22.72 5.56 0.33
N GLY A 216 -23.51 6.56 -0.04
CA GLY A 216 -24.83 6.37 -0.64
C GLY A 216 -25.93 6.25 0.41
N HIS A 217 -27.16 6.37 -0.06
CA HIS A 217 -28.37 6.21 0.75
C HIS A 217 -29.55 5.77 -0.11
N GLY A 218 -30.27 4.74 0.34
CA GLY A 218 -31.45 4.22 -0.36
C GLY A 218 -31.12 3.86 -1.80
N SER A 219 -31.73 4.55 -2.76
CA SER A 219 -31.55 4.33 -4.20
C SER A 219 -30.38 5.11 -4.84
N THR A 220 -29.58 5.85 -4.07
CA THR A 220 -28.46 6.65 -4.58
C THR A 220 -27.12 6.07 -4.15
N SER A 221 -26.27 5.67 -5.10
CA SER A 221 -24.90 5.24 -4.84
C SER A 221 -24.04 6.44 -4.42
N GLY A 222 -23.15 6.24 -3.45
CA GLY A 222 -22.24 7.27 -2.99
C GLY A 222 -21.11 7.58 -3.98
N ARG A 223 -20.50 8.76 -3.85
CA ARG A 223 -19.38 9.23 -4.68
C ARG A 223 -18.15 8.34 -4.55
N LEU A 224 -17.77 7.96 -3.33
CA LEU A 224 -16.64 7.05 -3.09
C LEU A 224 -16.91 5.68 -3.71
N ILE A 225 -18.11 5.17 -3.47
CA ILE A 225 -18.57 3.86 -3.91
C ILE A 225 -18.57 3.78 -5.45
N THR A 226 -19.07 4.82 -6.10
CA THR A 226 -19.11 4.91 -7.57
C THR A 226 -17.70 5.00 -8.16
N ALA A 227 -16.81 5.80 -7.56
CA ALA A 227 -15.43 5.96 -8.04
C ALA A 227 -14.65 4.64 -8.00
N VAL A 228 -14.69 3.93 -6.88
CA VAL A 228 -13.97 2.66 -6.72
C VAL A 228 -14.61 1.53 -7.53
N ARG A 229 -15.94 1.55 -7.70
CA ARG A 229 -16.62 0.60 -8.60
C ARG A 229 -16.20 0.78 -10.07
N GLN A 230 -15.95 2.01 -10.51
CA GLN A 230 -15.51 2.30 -11.87
C GLN A 230 -14.02 1.98 -12.07
N GLU A 231 -13.18 2.31 -11.09
CA GLU A 231 -11.74 2.09 -11.10
C GLU A 231 -11.27 1.56 -9.74
N PRO A 232 -11.11 0.22 -9.60
CA PRO A 232 -10.73 -0.41 -8.34
C PRO A 232 -9.33 -0.04 -7.85
N LEU A 233 -8.42 0.30 -8.77
CA LEU A 233 -7.07 0.77 -8.45
C LEU A 233 -7.12 2.25 -8.13
N HIS A 234 -7.40 2.58 -6.87
CA HIS A 234 -7.72 3.95 -6.49
C HIS A 234 -6.83 4.49 -5.38
N THR A 235 -6.29 5.69 -5.57
CA THR A 235 -5.70 6.48 -4.48
C THR A 235 -6.75 7.46 -3.94
N ILE A 236 -7.19 7.25 -2.70
CA ILE A 236 -8.20 8.08 -2.04
C ILE A 236 -7.48 9.06 -1.11
N ILE A 237 -7.72 10.36 -1.29
CA ILE A 237 -7.09 11.41 -0.51
C ILE A 237 -8.19 12.22 0.19
N LEU A 238 -8.24 12.14 1.52
CA LEU A 238 -9.09 13.00 2.35
C LEU A 238 -8.27 14.17 2.89
N GLU A 239 -8.43 15.32 2.25
CA GLU A 239 -7.89 16.58 2.74
C GLU A 239 -8.69 17.10 3.93
N ASN A 240 -8.05 17.83 4.83
CA ASN A 240 -8.72 18.41 6.01
C ASN A 240 -9.50 17.36 6.80
N ALA A 241 -8.94 16.16 6.97
CA ALA A 241 -9.61 15.07 7.67
C ALA A 241 -10.05 15.49 9.09
N ASP A 242 -9.29 16.37 9.73
CA ASP A 242 -9.60 16.99 11.03
C ASP A 242 -10.80 17.95 11.06
N SER A 243 -11.37 18.26 9.89
CA SER A 243 -12.58 19.08 9.74
C SER A 243 -13.83 18.24 9.44
N ALA A 244 -13.66 16.98 9.02
CA ALA A 244 -14.78 16.10 8.73
C ALA A 244 -15.50 15.67 10.02
N HIS A 245 -16.80 15.39 9.91
CA HIS A 245 -17.58 14.84 11.02
C HIS A 245 -17.07 13.46 11.42
N GLN A 246 -17.11 13.14 12.72
CA GLN A 246 -16.60 11.87 13.24
C GLN A 246 -17.29 10.67 12.62
N GLU A 247 -18.62 10.70 12.44
CA GLU A 247 -19.37 9.61 11.79
C GLU A 247 -18.91 9.32 10.35
N VAL A 248 -18.50 10.36 9.61
CA VAL A 248 -17.97 10.17 8.25
C VAL A 248 -16.60 9.47 8.30
N LEU A 249 -15.73 9.91 9.21
CA LEU A 249 -14.42 9.29 9.40
C LEU A 249 -14.54 7.84 9.87
N THR A 250 -15.46 7.54 10.79
CA THR A 250 -15.71 6.18 11.27
C THR A 250 -16.32 5.30 10.18
N GLY A 251 -17.21 5.84 9.35
CA GLY A 251 -17.74 5.12 8.18
C GLY A 251 -16.64 4.77 7.17
N LEU A 252 -15.75 5.72 6.87
CA LEU A 252 -14.58 5.49 6.03
C LEU A 252 -13.68 4.42 6.67
N GLN A 253 -13.36 4.55 7.96
CA GLN A 253 -12.56 3.58 8.69
C GLN A 253 -13.10 2.15 8.51
N TYR A 254 -14.40 1.94 8.73
CA TYR A 254 -15.03 0.63 8.63
C TYR A 254 -14.88 0.03 7.21
N ILE A 255 -15.23 0.81 6.18
CA ILE A 255 -15.13 0.37 4.79
C ILE A 255 -13.68 -0.04 4.46
N LEU A 256 -12.72 0.76 4.90
CA LEU A 256 -11.32 0.58 4.53
C LEU A 256 -10.63 -0.52 5.34
N GLN A 257 -11.10 -0.82 6.57
CA GLN A 257 -10.64 -2.00 7.34
C GLN A 257 -11.22 -3.30 6.81
N CYS A 258 -12.53 -3.33 6.54
CA CYS A 258 -13.17 -4.51 5.96
C CYS A 258 -12.67 -4.76 4.53
N GLY A 259 -12.35 -3.68 3.80
CA GLY A 259 -11.93 -3.74 2.41
C GLY A 259 -13.07 -4.03 1.43
N GLU A 260 -14.32 -4.07 1.92
CA GLU A 260 -15.50 -4.32 1.11
C GLU A 260 -16.68 -3.48 1.60
N TYR A 261 -17.55 -3.08 0.67
CA TYR A 261 -18.78 -2.37 0.97
C TYR A 261 -19.89 -2.79 0.01
N VAL A 262 -21.10 -3.00 0.54
CA VAL A 262 -22.28 -3.29 -0.27
C VAL A 262 -22.97 -1.97 -0.58
N ASP A 263 -23.02 -1.61 -1.86
CA ASP A 263 -23.69 -0.39 -2.32
C ASP A 263 -25.20 -0.48 -2.01
N PRO A 264 -25.76 0.42 -1.18
CA PRO A 264 -27.17 0.37 -0.81
C PRO A 264 -28.11 0.50 -2.02
N ALA A 265 -27.69 1.20 -3.07
CA ALA A 265 -28.52 1.44 -4.25
C ALA A 265 -28.59 0.25 -5.21
N SER A 266 -27.48 -0.47 -5.38
CA SER A 266 -27.39 -1.57 -6.34
C SER A 266 -27.29 -2.96 -5.70
N SER A 267 -27.12 -3.04 -4.39
CA SER A 267 -26.83 -4.28 -3.65
C SER A 267 -25.57 -5.02 -4.13
N VAL A 268 -24.69 -4.33 -4.85
CA VAL A 268 -23.44 -4.90 -5.37
C VAL A 268 -22.33 -4.73 -4.33
N LEU A 269 -21.58 -5.81 -4.08
CA LEU A 269 -20.38 -5.79 -3.26
C LEU A 269 -19.23 -5.13 -4.05
N ILE A 270 -18.57 -4.16 -3.44
CA ILE A 270 -17.45 -3.41 -4.02
C ILE A 270 -16.22 -3.63 -3.14
N SER A 271 -15.11 -4.04 -3.78
CA SER A 271 -13.82 -4.27 -3.14
C SER A 271 -12.97 -2.99 -3.15
N PHE A 272 -12.36 -2.69 -2.01
CA PHE A 272 -11.40 -1.61 -1.75
C PHE A 272 -9.99 -2.16 -1.51
N GLU A 273 -9.78 -3.45 -1.76
CA GLU A 273 -8.57 -4.17 -1.36
C GLU A 273 -7.28 -3.65 -2.04
N HIS A 274 -7.43 -3.00 -3.20
CA HIS A 274 -6.37 -2.35 -3.96
C HIS A 274 -6.35 -0.82 -3.80
N CYS A 275 -7.20 -0.27 -2.93
CA CYS A 275 -7.18 1.15 -2.66
C CYS A 275 -5.98 1.52 -1.77
N LEU A 276 -5.42 2.69 -2.04
CA LEU A 276 -4.42 3.34 -1.21
C LEU A 276 -5.04 4.61 -0.63
N VAL A 277 -5.00 4.78 0.68
CA VAL A 277 -5.72 5.85 1.37
C VAL A 277 -4.76 6.79 2.09
N PHE A 278 -4.96 8.09 1.89
CA PHE A 278 -4.25 9.13 2.62
C PHE A 278 -5.22 10.08 3.31
N PHE A 279 -5.10 10.19 4.62
CA PHE A 279 -5.73 11.25 5.40
C PHE A 279 -4.73 12.38 5.60
N LEU A 280 -5.11 13.62 5.29
CA LEU A 280 -4.23 14.77 5.41
C LEU A 280 -4.79 15.75 6.45
N SER A 281 -3.97 16.10 7.44
CA SER A 281 -4.33 17.09 8.46
C SER A 281 -3.41 18.30 8.48
N ARG A 282 -3.97 19.47 8.80
CA ARG A 282 -3.25 20.76 8.88
C ARG A 282 -3.04 21.26 10.33
N LYS A 283 -3.84 20.78 11.29
CA LYS A 283 -3.89 21.35 12.66
C LYS A 283 -2.61 21.16 13.49
N ILE A 284 -1.86 20.10 13.23
CA ILE A 284 -0.70 19.72 14.04
C ILE A 284 0.57 20.53 13.74
N GLY A 285 0.64 21.19 12.59
CA GLY A 285 1.89 21.75 12.07
C GLY A 285 2.64 22.75 12.99
N ARG A 286 1.97 23.37 13.97
CA ARG A 286 2.61 24.26 14.95
C ARG A 286 3.15 23.54 16.19
N VAL A 287 2.60 22.37 16.52
CA VAL A 287 2.93 21.60 17.73
C VAL A 287 4.08 20.62 17.47
N LEU A 288 4.35 20.27 16.20
CA LEU A 288 5.37 19.31 15.82
C LEU A 288 6.81 19.81 15.89
N GLY A 289 7.06 21.12 15.87
CA GLY A 289 8.41 21.69 15.79
C GLY A 289 9.40 21.06 16.79
N PRO A 290 9.06 20.95 18.09
CA PRO A 290 9.96 20.35 19.09
C PRO A 290 10.07 18.82 19.03
N ILE A 291 9.09 18.14 18.42
CA ILE A 291 8.94 16.68 18.45
C ILE A 291 9.55 16.06 17.19
N VAL A 292 9.65 16.86 16.13
CA VAL A 292 10.24 16.43 14.86
C VAL A 292 11.73 16.15 14.97
N ASP A 293 12.46 16.98 15.71
CA ASP A 293 13.90 16.80 15.89
C ASP A 293 14.22 15.52 16.70
N ASP A 294 13.29 15.11 17.58
CA ASP A 294 13.33 13.87 18.36
C ASP A 294 12.96 12.61 17.56
N PHE A 295 12.50 12.73 16.30
CA PHE A 295 12.30 11.54 15.43
C PHE A 295 13.58 10.72 15.28
N SER A 296 14.75 11.32 15.51
CA SER A 296 16.06 10.73 15.23
C SER A 296 16.58 9.73 16.29
N ALA A 297 15.95 9.56 17.45
CA ALA A 297 16.62 8.90 18.60
C ALA A 297 15.91 7.71 19.29
N GLU A 298 14.60 7.46 19.11
CA GLU A 298 13.88 6.43 19.90
C GLU A 298 12.89 5.57 19.08
N ASP A 299 12.75 4.30 19.47
CA ASP A 299 11.91 3.27 18.83
C ASP A 299 10.37 3.51 18.93
N ASP A 300 9.91 4.45 19.76
CA ASP A 300 8.47 4.65 20.08
C ASP A 300 7.82 5.86 19.39
N TRP A 301 8.41 6.34 18.29
CA TRP A 301 7.96 7.56 17.63
C TRP A 301 6.51 7.48 17.09
N GLN A 302 6.07 6.30 16.67
CA GLN A 302 4.73 6.12 16.09
C GLN A 302 3.63 6.29 17.15
N THR A 303 3.82 5.72 18.35
CA THR A 303 2.89 5.88 19.47
C THR A 303 2.77 7.34 19.87
N ARG A 304 3.90 8.05 19.96
CA ARG A 304 3.92 9.49 20.25
C ARG A 304 3.21 10.29 19.17
N ALA A 305 3.48 10.00 17.89
CA ALA A 305 2.85 10.68 16.77
C ALA A 305 1.33 10.50 16.81
N SER A 306 0.82 9.27 16.90
CA SER A 306 -0.61 8.99 17.01
C SER A 306 -1.25 9.72 18.18
N LYS A 307 -0.62 9.68 19.37
CA LYS A 307 -1.13 10.38 20.55
C LYS A 307 -1.26 11.89 20.33
N LEU A 308 -0.23 12.52 19.77
CA LEU A 308 -0.25 13.96 19.47
C LEU A 308 -1.34 14.30 18.46
N ILE A 309 -1.57 13.44 17.48
CA ILE A 309 -2.64 13.64 16.51
C ILE A 309 -4.00 13.61 17.17
N ILE A 310 -4.28 12.56 17.94
CA ILE A 310 -5.55 12.37 18.64
C ILE A 310 -5.81 13.59 19.53
N ASP A 311 -4.81 14.00 20.32
CA ASP A 311 -4.90 15.11 21.27
C ASP A 311 -5.14 16.47 20.60
N ASN A 312 -4.69 16.69 19.35
CA ASN A 312 -4.64 18.03 18.73
C ASN A 312 -5.47 18.20 17.45
N THR A 313 -6.00 17.14 16.83
CA THR A 313 -6.74 17.25 15.55
C THR A 313 -8.23 17.10 15.67
N GLY A 314 -8.72 16.40 16.71
CA GLY A 314 -10.11 15.96 16.80
C GLY A 314 -10.45 14.77 15.90
N ILE A 315 -9.45 14.16 15.25
CA ILE A 315 -9.61 12.86 14.59
C ILE A 315 -9.90 11.81 15.67
N PRO A 316 -10.95 10.97 15.52
CA PRO A 316 -11.25 9.93 16.49
C PRO A 316 -10.09 8.96 16.70
N GLU A 317 -9.90 8.52 17.95
CA GLU A 317 -8.87 7.54 18.32
C GLU A 317 -8.98 6.26 17.47
N SER A 318 -10.19 5.76 17.26
CA SER A 318 -10.43 4.59 16.41
C SER A 318 -9.87 4.73 15.00
N VAL A 319 -9.93 5.94 14.43
CA VAL A 319 -9.42 6.23 13.08
C VAL A 319 -7.90 6.34 13.10
N ALA A 320 -7.34 6.99 14.11
CA ALA A 320 -5.89 7.17 14.26
C ALA A 320 -5.14 5.86 14.61
N GLU A 321 -5.79 4.91 15.29
CA GLU A 321 -5.23 3.58 15.56
C GLU A 321 -5.36 2.63 14.36
N CYS A 322 -6.31 2.89 13.48
CA CYS A 322 -6.60 2.06 12.32
C CYS A 322 -5.59 2.26 11.18
N VAL A 323 -5.01 3.45 11.04
CA VAL A 323 -4.02 3.73 9.97
C VAL A 323 -2.74 2.93 10.19
N HIS A 324 -2.11 2.48 9.11
CA HIS A 324 -0.86 1.70 9.19
C HIS A 324 0.29 2.56 9.72
N LEU A 325 0.38 3.82 9.26
CA LEU A 325 1.37 4.79 9.73
C LEU A 325 0.74 6.17 9.92
N THR A 326 1.14 6.79 11.03
CA THR A 326 0.86 8.20 11.32
C THR A 326 2.16 8.98 11.18
N LEU A 327 2.23 9.83 10.17
CA LEU A 327 3.47 10.44 9.69
C LEU A 327 3.39 11.96 9.84
N PRO A 328 3.98 12.50 10.91
CA PRO A 328 4.16 13.92 11.05
C PRO A 328 5.23 14.42 10.08
N MET A 329 4.90 15.50 9.38
CA MET A 329 5.74 16.10 8.35
C MET A 329 6.20 17.47 8.81
N SER A 330 7.51 17.65 8.78
CA SER A 330 8.22 18.85 9.23
C SER A 330 7.94 20.05 8.32
N PRO A 331 8.01 21.28 8.85
CA PRO A 331 8.13 22.46 8.01
C PRO A 331 9.39 22.37 7.14
N LEU A 332 9.29 22.80 5.89
CA LEU A 332 10.44 22.84 4.98
C LEU A 332 11.44 23.91 5.44
N THR A 333 12.72 23.58 5.39
CA THR A 333 13.83 24.52 5.57
C THR A 333 13.85 25.57 4.46
N LEU A 334 14.57 26.67 4.68
CA LEU A 334 14.71 27.72 3.66
C LEU A 334 15.38 27.20 2.39
N GLU A 335 16.34 26.29 2.53
CA GLU A 335 17.02 25.66 1.39
C GLU A 335 16.07 24.77 0.58
N GLU A 336 15.26 23.94 1.25
CA GLU A 336 14.27 23.09 0.58
C GLU A 336 13.20 23.94 -0.11
N ARG A 337 12.73 25.03 0.52
CA ARG A 337 11.81 25.99 -0.11
C ARG A 337 12.43 26.59 -1.38
N ALA A 338 13.69 27.02 -1.30
CA ALA A 338 14.40 27.58 -2.45
C ALA A 338 14.54 26.56 -3.58
N PHE A 339 14.84 25.30 -3.24
CA PHE A 339 14.94 24.22 -4.20
C PHE A 339 13.60 23.97 -4.90
N VAL A 340 12.49 23.90 -4.15
CA VAL A 340 11.14 23.75 -4.72
C VAL A 340 10.78 24.92 -5.63
N VAL A 341 11.05 26.16 -5.22
CA VAL A 341 10.83 27.36 -6.06
C VAL A 341 11.63 27.27 -7.36
N GLY A 342 12.92 26.91 -7.29
CA GLY A 342 13.77 26.72 -8.46
C GLY A 342 13.22 25.65 -9.41
N ARG A 343 12.71 24.54 -8.87
CA ARG A 343 12.06 23.46 -9.65
C ARG A 343 10.78 23.94 -10.32
N LEU A 344 9.93 24.71 -9.63
CA LEU A 344 8.72 25.30 -10.20
C LEU A 344 9.04 26.29 -11.32
N MET A 345 10.09 27.11 -11.15
CA MET A 345 10.59 27.99 -12.22
C MET A 345 11.08 27.18 -13.43
N GLN A 346 11.86 26.12 -13.19
CA GLN A 346 12.34 25.23 -14.24
C GLN A 346 11.18 24.57 -15.01
N GLN A 347 10.16 24.07 -14.30
CA GLN A 347 8.96 23.49 -14.91
C GLN A 347 8.20 24.51 -15.77
N GLU A 348 8.08 25.76 -15.31
CA GLU A 348 7.45 26.81 -16.10
C GLU A 348 8.26 27.13 -17.37
N CYS A 349 9.59 27.21 -17.29
CA CYS A 349 10.44 27.39 -18.47
C CYS A 349 10.32 26.22 -19.46
N GLN A 350 10.23 24.98 -18.97
CA GLN A 350 10.10 23.78 -19.80
C GLN A 350 8.84 23.78 -20.65
N LYS A 351 7.73 24.40 -20.19
CA LYS A 351 6.50 24.55 -21.00
C LYS A 351 6.75 25.31 -22.31
N TYR A 352 7.75 26.19 -22.32
CA TYR A 352 8.17 26.97 -23.48
C TYR A 352 9.38 26.35 -24.21
N ARG A 353 9.77 25.11 -23.84
CA ARG A 353 10.97 24.42 -24.35
C ARG A 353 12.27 25.17 -24.09
N VAL A 354 12.30 25.97 -23.02
CA VAL A 354 13.49 26.72 -22.58
C VAL A 354 14.08 26.04 -21.36
N GLN A 355 15.40 25.81 -21.37
CA GLN A 355 16.11 25.27 -20.21
C GLN A 355 16.53 26.40 -19.27
N LEU A 356 16.14 26.30 -18.00
CA LEU A 356 16.61 27.21 -16.96
C LEU A 356 18.05 26.85 -16.57
N ASP A 357 18.97 27.80 -16.70
CA ASP A 357 20.41 27.60 -16.50
C ASP A 357 20.88 28.17 -15.16
N TRP A 358 20.41 29.37 -14.81
CA TRP A 358 20.79 30.05 -13.57
C TRP A 358 19.68 30.97 -13.08
N ILE A 359 19.55 31.09 -11.76
CA ILE A 359 18.62 31.98 -11.09
C ILE A 359 19.42 32.83 -10.11
N ASP A 360 19.18 34.14 -10.13
CA ASP A 360 19.73 35.06 -9.16
C ASP A 360 19.33 34.67 -7.72
N PRO A 361 20.28 34.43 -6.80
CA PRO A 361 19.98 34.07 -5.42
C PRO A 361 19.07 35.07 -4.72
N GLU A 362 19.16 36.36 -5.05
CA GLU A 362 18.26 37.37 -4.48
C GLU A 362 16.81 37.17 -4.93
N ILE A 363 16.58 36.76 -6.18
CA ILE A 363 15.23 36.47 -6.68
C ILE A 363 14.65 35.24 -5.98
N LEU A 364 15.48 34.21 -5.78
CA LEU A 364 15.06 33.02 -5.03
C LEU A 364 14.72 33.39 -3.59
N ALA A 365 15.55 34.19 -2.92
CA ALA A 365 15.29 34.66 -1.56
C ALA A 365 13.98 35.45 -1.46
N GLU A 366 13.75 36.41 -2.38
CA GLU A 366 12.49 37.17 -2.45
C GLU A 366 11.26 36.26 -2.57
N GLU A 367 11.31 35.22 -3.41
CA GLU A 367 10.18 34.30 -3.56
C GLU A 367 10.01 33.37 -2.36
N VAL A 368 11.11 32.96 -1.72
CA VAL A 368 11.10 32.09 -0.53
C VAL A 368 10.58 32.82 0.70
N GLU A 369 10.93 34.10 0.89
CA GLU A 369 10.41 34.91 2.01
C GLU A 369 8.89 35.07 1.98
N LEU A 370 8.29 35.02 0.79
CA LEU A 370 6.84 35.08 0.62
C LEU A 370 6.13 33.75 0.95
N ILE A 371 6.87 32.66 1.12
CA ILE A 371 6.34 31.35 1.52
C ILE A 371 6.34 31.30 3.05
N THR A 372 5.18 31.57 3.64
CA THR A 372 4.98 31.50 5.09
C THR A 372 4.35 30.17 5.49
N ASP A 373 4.53 29.77 6.75
CA ASP A 373 3.95 28.55 7.32
C ASP A 373 2.41 28.51 7.28
N GLU A 374 1.76 29.67 7.18
CA GLU A 374 0.30 29.77 7.12
C GLU A 374 -0.26 29.61 5.69
N ARG A 375 0.42 30.20 4.71
CA ARG A 375 -0.01 30.15 3.29
C ARG A 375 0.64 29.01 2.52
N GLY A 376 1.79 28.53 2.97
CA GLY A 376 2.61 27.58 2.24
C GLY A 376 2.93 28.08 0.84
N PHE A 377 2.77 27.21 -0.16
CA PHE A 377 3.06 27.51 -1.56
C PHE A 377 1.87 28.11 -2.33
N ASP A 378 0.81 28.52 -1.64
CA ASP A 378 -0.34 29.11 -2.30
C ASP A 378 0.04 30.39 -3.06
N GLY A 379 -0.47 30.50 -4.29
CA GLY A 379 -0.14 31.59 -5.22
C GLY A 379 1.30 31.64 -5.73
N VAL A 380 2.24 30.79 -5.26
CA VAL A 380 3.63 30.77 -5.73
C VAL A 380 3.70 30.54 -7.24
N HIS A 381 2.92 29.59 -7.76
CA HIS A 381 2.94 29.29 -9.19
C HIS A 381 2.53 30.50 -10.05
N ALA A 382 1.49 31.24 -9.63
CA ALA A 382 1.04 32.44 -10.32
C ALA A 382 2.09 33.55 -10.29
N ARG A 383 2.78 33.74 -9.16
CA ARG A 383 3.89 34.70 -9.04
C ARG A 383 5.06 34.34 -9.93
N ILE A 384 5.50 33.08 -9.90
CA ILE A 384 6.56 32.55 -10.79
C ILE A 384 6.20 32.81 -12.25
N LYS A 385 4.99 32.46 -12.67
CA LYS A 385 4.52 32.69 -14.05
C LYS A 385 4.54 34.17 -14.42
N SER A 386 4.06 35.03 -13.53
CA SER A 386 4.08 36.49 -13.74
C SER A 386 5.51 37.03 -13.88
N ARG A 387 6.41 36.61 -12.98
CA ARG A 387 7.82 37.03 -12.96
C ARG A 387 8.56 36.58 -14.21
N LEU A 388 8.38 35.33 -14.64
CA LEU A 388 9.06 34.75 -15.80
C LEU A 388 8.49 35.22 -17.13
N ARG A 389 7.28 35.80 -17.17
CA ARG A 389 6.53 36.08 -18.39
C ARG A 389 7.35 36.83 -19.44
N GLU A 390 7.94 37.97 -19.07
CA GLU A 390 8.68 38.80 -20.03
C GLU A 390 9.98 38.14 -20.49
N ASP A 391 10.69 37.46 -19.58
CA ASP A 391 11.96 36.83 -19.89
C ASP A 391 11.76 35.59 -20.79
N LEU A 392 10.68 34.84 -20.56
CA LEU A 392 10.26 33.74 -21.44
C LEU A 392 9.77 34.23 -22.80
N GLN A 393 9.00 35.31 -22.86
CA GLN A 393 8.58 35.91 -24.13
C GLN A 393 9.79 36.28 -25.00
N ARG A 394 10.76 36.99 -24.42
CA ARG A 394 12.01 37.32 -25.12
C ARG A 394 12.81 36.09 -25.52
N ALA A 395 12.90 35.10 -24.64
CA ALA A 395 13.62 33.86 -24.95
C ALA A 395 13.00 33.12 -26.15
N VAL A 396 11.66 33.06 -26.22
CA VAL A 396 10.95 32.45 -27.34
C VAL A 396 11.12 33.26 -28.62
N GLU A 397 11.01 34.59 -28.56
CA GLU A 397 11.19 35.48 -29.72
C GLU A 397 12.57 35.33 -30.37
N ILE A 398 13.62 35.22 -29.55
CA ILE A 398 15.01 35.14 -30.01
C ILE A 398 15.46 33.67 -30.15
N SER A 399 14.56 32.70 -29.97
CA SER A 399 14.87 31.26 -30.00
C SER A 399 16.03 30.86 -29.08
N MET A 400 16.10 31.47 -27.89
CA MET A 400 17.13 31.14 -26.90
C MET A 400 16.84 29.78 -26.25
N PRO A 401 17.77 28.81 -26.35
CA PRO A 401 17.57 27.49 -25.77
C PRO A 401 17.74 27.47 -24.25
N ARG A 402 18.46 28.45 -23.69
CA ARG A 402 18.77 28.58 -22.27
C ARG A 402 18.41 29.96 -21.75
N LEU A 403 17.88 30.00 -20.54
CA LEU A 403 17.52 31.22 -19.85
C LEU A 403 18.26 31.33 -18.51
N SER A 404 18.86 32.50 -18.28
CA SER A 404 19.37 32.89 -16.96
C SER A 404 18.54 34.05 -16.45
N ILE A 405 17.95 33.89 -15.27
CA ILE A 405 17.12 34.92 -14.64
C ILE A 405 18.05 35.77 -13.78
N ARG A 406 18.21 37.05 -14.15
CA ARG A 406 19.03 38.01 -13.41
C ARG A 406 18.15 39.08 -12.80
N LYS A 407 18.50 39.58 -11.62
CA LYS A 407 17.82 40.75 -11.06
C LYS A 407 18.03 41.91 -12.01
N ARG A 408 16.93 42.47 -12.52
CA ARG A 408 17.02 43.70 -13.31
C ARG A 408 17.44 44.81 -12.36
N PRO A 409 18.46 45.61 -12.69
CA PRO A 409 18.76 46.78 -11.89
C PRO A 409 17.50 47.63 -11.82
N LEU A 410 17.11 48.04 -10.61
CA LEU A 410 16.06 49.04 -10.42
C LEU A 410 16.38 50.17 -11.39
N ARG A 411 15.55 50.34 -12.44
CA ARG A 411 15.66 51.53 -13.28
C ARG A 411 15.52 52.69 -12.30
N ALA A 412 16.60 53.43 -12.09
CA ALA A 412 16.55 54.68 -11.37
C ALA A 412 15.33 55.43 -11.92
N ARG A 413 14.36 55.72 -11.06
CA ARG A 413 13.29 56.65 -11.41
C ARG A 413 14.02 57.86 -11.95
N ARG A 414 13.82 58.16 -13.23
CA ARG A 414 14.22 59.45 -13.77
C ARG A 414 13.31 60.44 -13.06
N ASP A 415 13.89 61.12 -12.08
CA ASP A 415 13.31 62.29 -11.43
C ASP A 415 12.96 63.36 -12.47
#